data_AF-A0A955TW30-F1
#
_entry.id   AF-A0A955TW30-F1
#
_cell.length_a   1.000
_cell.length_b   1.000
_cell.length_c   1.000
_cell.angle_alpha   90.00
_cell.angle_beta   90.00
_cell.angle_gamma   90.00
#
_symmetry.space_group_name_H-M   'P 1'
#
loop_
_entity.id
_entity.type
_entity.pdbx_description
1 polymer ?
#
loop_
_entity_poly.entity_id
_entity_poly.type
_entity_poly.pdbx_seq_one_letter_code
_entity_poly.pdbx_strand_id
1 'polypeptide(L)'
;MDTPNSTRSDYAMKILPAYTGLSTIEEVLNTPRALRLLWIEILLNEHLPLTPWENHPAVQQAHDKACRWYTTYRTLVDSMVPRTPLPHNANPIDYREYRVFAEALQFAAAHA
;
A
#
# COMPACT_ATOMS: atom_id res chain seq x y z
N MET A 1 35.78 12.16 11.27
CA MET A 1 35.19 10.81 11.14
C MET A 1 34.13 10.69 12.22
N ASP A 2 33.14 9.83 11.98
CA ASP A 2 31.87 9.64 12.71
C ASP A 2 30.69 10.46 12.17
N THR A 3 30.21 10.04 10.99
CA THR A 3 28.80 10.21 10.59
C THR A 3 27.96 9.18 11.34
N PRO A 4 26.90 9.57 12.09
CA PRO A 4 26.02 8.60 12.71
C PRO A 4 25.18 7.91 11.63
N ASN A 5 25.65 6.71 11.32
CA ASN A 5 24.94 5.47 11.02
C ASN A 5 23.44 5.56 10.67
N SER A 6 23.12 5.06 9.49
CA SER A 6 21.81 4.87 8.87
C SER A 6 20.84 4.04 9.72
N THR A 7 19.81 4.68 10.29
CA THR A 7 18.61 3.99 10.80
C THR A 7 17.35 4.82 10.56
N ARG A 8 16.93 4.97 9.30
CA ARG A 8 15.58 5.40 8.92
C ARG A 8 15.14 4.69 7.63
N SER A 9 14.95 3.38 7.70
CA SER A 9 14.47 2.59 6.55
C SER A 9 13.29 1.68 6.87
N ASP A 10 12.54 1.94 7.95
CA ASP A 10 11.35 1.16 8.30
C ASP A 10 10.02 1.85 7.91
N TYR A 11 10.09 3.03 7.30
CA TYR A 11 8.92 3.86 6.96
C TYR A 11 8.82 4.20 5.47
N ALA A 12 9.60 3.52 4.64
CA ALA A 12 9.63 3.80 3.21
C ALA A 12 8.42 3.18 2.51
N MET A 13 7.83 3.96 1.60
CA MET A 13 6.98 3.35 0.57
C MET A 13 7.80 2.33 -0.22
N LYS A 14 7.19 1.20 -0.56
CA LYS A 14 7.81 0.10 -1.30
C LYS A 14 7.29 0.01 -2.72
N ILE A 15 6.00 0.25 -2.93
CA ILE A 15 5.34 -0.01 -4.21
C ILE A 15 5.29 1.27 -5.03
N LEU A 16 4.69 2.34 -4.50
CA LEU A 16 4.49 3.60 -5.23
C LEU A 16 5.76 4.25 -5.79
N PRO A 17 6.94 4.20 -5.13
CA PRO A 17 8.16 4.73 -5.72
C PRO A 17 8.50 4.08 -7.06
N ALA A 18 8.28 2.76 -7.19
CA ALA A 18 8.54 2.03 -8.43
C ALA A 18 7.59 2.46 -9.57
N TYR A 19 6.34 2.82 -9.23
CA TYR A 19 5.33 3.23 -10.22
C TYR A 19 5.32 4.74 -10.52
N THR A 20 5.77 5.57 -9.60
CA THR A 20 5.54 7.03 -9.63
C THR A 20 6.75 7.87 -9.29
N GLY A 21 7.80 7.29 -8.72
CA GLY A 21 8.97 8.02 -8.21
C GLY A 21 8.75 8.74 -6.87
N LEU A 22 7.53 8.73 -6.31
CA LEU A 22 7.19 9.40 -5.05
C LEU A 22 7.51 8.50 -3.86
N SER A 23 8.02 9.09 -2.79
CA SER A 23 8.53 8.33 -1.63
C SER A 23 7.79 8.63 -0.32
N THR A 24 6.89 9.62 -0.32
CA THR A 24 6.17 10.06 0.89
C THR A 24 4.65 10.11 0.68
N ILE A 25 3.88 9.92 1.76
CA ILE A 25 2.41 9.97 1.70
C ILE A 25 1.94 11.37 1.30
N GLU A 26 2.59 12.43 1.79
CA GLU A 26 2.28 13.81 1.40
C GLU A 26 2.43 14.06 -0.11
N GLU A 27 3.51 13.58 -0.75
CA GLU A 27 3.67 13.70 -2.20
C GLU A 27 2.55 12.95 -2.95
N VAL A 28 2.19 11.77 -2.47
CA VAL A 28 1.13 10.94 -3.05
C VAL A 28 -0.24 11.61 -2.92
N LEU A 29 -0.55 12.20 -1.78
CA LEU A 29 -1.79 12.93 -1.53
C LEU A 29 -1.93 14.16 -2.46
N ASN A 30 -0.81 14.80 -2.80
CA ASN A 30 -0.79 15.95 -3.72
C ASN A 30 -0.78 15.56 -5.20
N THR A 31 -0.66 14.26 -5.52
CA THR A 31 -0.54 13.77 -6.90
C THR A 31 -1.71 12.87 -7.27
N PRO A 32 -2.70 13.33 -8.07
CA PRO A 32 -3.92 12.58 -8.35
C PRO A 32 -3.70 11.17 -8.92
N ARG A 33 -2.65 10.99 -9.73
CA ARG A 33 -2.30 9.68 -10.30
C ARG A 33 -1.76 8.72 -9.24
N ALA A 34 -0.91 9.20 -8.33
CA ALA A 34 -0.34 8.37 -7.27
C ALA A 34 -1.39 8.05 -6.20
N LEU A 35 -2.25 9.00 -5.87
CA LEU A 35 -3.34 8.82 -4.93
C LEU A 35 -4.26 7.64 -5.30
N ARG A 36 -4.53 7.46 -6.60
CA ARG A 36 -5.32 6.32 -7.12
C ARG A 36 -4.67 4.95 -6.85
N LEU A 37 -3.37 4.92 -6.58
CA LEU A 37 -2.60 3.72 -6.31
C LEU A 37 -2.27 3.56 -4.81
N LEU A 38 -2.61 4.53 -3.95
CA LEU A 38 -2.31 4.47 -2.52
C LEU A 38 -2.85 3.21 -1.83
N TRP A 39 -4.01 2.72 -2.26
CA TRP A 39 -4.59 1.50 -1.72
C TRP A 39 -3.71 0.25 -1.94
N ILE A 40 -2.89 0.22 -3.00
CA ILE A 40 -1.93 -0.86 -3.25
C ILE A 40 -0.82 -0.83 -2.21
N GLU A 41 -0.30 0.36 -1.91
CA GLU A 41 0.71 0.56 -0.88
C GLU A 41 0.19 0.08 0.48
N ILE A 42 -1.03 0.48 0.85
CA ILE A 42 -1.68 0.02 2.09
C ILE A 42 -1.92 -1.49 2.10
N LEU A 43 -2.26 -2.07 0.95
CA LEU A 43 -2.54 -3.50 0.84
C LEU A 43 -1.28 -4.36 0.98
N LEU A 44 -0.15 -3.92 0.43
CA LEU A 44 1.04 -4.76 0.26
C LEU A 44 2.24 -4.32 1.11
N ASN A 45 2.19 -3.16 1.76
CA ASN A 45 3.22 -2.66 2.66
C ASN A 45 2.70 -2.61 4.11
N GLU A 46 2.98 -3.67 4.87
CA GLU A 46 2.54 -3.82 6.27
C GLU A 46 3.02 -2.69 7.19
N HIS A 47 4.20 -2.12 6.93
CA HIS A 47 4.83 -1.14 7.82
C HIS A 47 4.56 0.32 7.41
N LEU A 48 3.59 0.56 6.53
CA LEU A 48 3.25 1.91 6.10
C LEU A 48 2.67 2.73 7.29
N PRO A 49 3.33 3.84 7.71
CA PRO A 49 2.88 4.59 8.87
C PRO A 49 1.70 5.51 8.51
N LEU A 50 0.47 5.00 8.59
CA LEU A 50 -0.72 5.78 8.25
C LEU A 50 -1.22 6.73 9.35
N THR A 51 -0.72 6.61 10.59
CA THR A 51 -1.23 7.35 11.76
C THR A 51 -1.36 8.86 11.53
N PRO A 52 -0.41 9.58 10.91
CA PRO A 52 -0.55 11.03 10.68
C PRO A 52 -1.70 11.40 9.75
N TRP A 53 -2.18 10.45 8.93
CA TRP A 53 -3.19 10.66 7.90
C TRP A 53 -4.46 9.84 8.12
N GLU A 54 -4.66 9.26 9.30
CA GLU A 54 -5.82 8.39 9.62
C GLU A 54 -7.17 9.08 9.41
N ASN A 55 -7.20 10.40 9.62
CA ASN A 55 -8.39 11.24 9.46
C ASN A 55 -8.49 11.89 8.06
N HIS A 56 -7.51 11.64 7.17
CA HIS A 56 -7.52 12.20 5.84
C HIS A 56 -8.50 11.41 4.94
N PRO A 57 -9.52 12.05 4.32
CA PRO A 57 -10.56 11.34 3.58
C PRO A 57 -10.02 10.43 2.46
N ALA A 58 -8.99 10.89 1.75
CA ALA A 58 -8.41 10.10 0.67
C ALA A 58 -7.63 8.88 1.18
N VAL A 59 -7.05 8.94 2.38
CA VAL A 59 -6.36 7.81 3.00
C VAL A 59 -7.38 6.79 3.51
N GLN A 60 -8.47 7.26 4.12
CA GLN A 60 -9.58 6.39 4.52
C GLN A 60 -10.19 5.65 3.32
N GLN A 61 -10.44 6.36 2.21
CA GLN A 61 -10.93 5.73 0.97
C GLN A 61 -9.95 4.69 0.41
N ALA A 62 -8.64 4.98 0.44
CA ALA A 62 -7.61 4.04 0.02
C ALA A 62 -7.53 2.82 0.96
N HIS A 63 -7.64 3.03 2.27
CA HIS A 63 -7.64 1.97 3.28
C HIS A 63 -8.88 1.07 3.14
N ASP A 64 -10.07 1.62 3.00
CA ASP A 64 -11.31 0.86 2.79
C ASP A 64 -11.24 0.02 1.52
N LYS A 65 -10.66 0.58 0.46
CA LYS A 65 -10.41 -0.14 -0.78
C LYS A 65 -9.41 -1.28 -0.57
N ALA A 66 -8.30 -1.06 0.13
CA ALA A 66 -7.35 -2.11 0.48
C ALA A 66 -8.03 -3.23 1.28
N CYS A 67 -8.89 -2.90 2.25
CA CYS A 67 -9.66 -3.88 3.02
C CYS A 67 -10.60 -4.73 2.15
N ARG A 68 -11.27 -4.14 1.16
CA ARG A 68 -12.11 -4.88 0.20
C ARG A 68 -11.30 -5.86 -0.63
N TRP A 69 -10.19 -5.39 -1.21
CA TRP A 69 -9.28 -6.23 -1.99
C TRP A 69 -8.67 -7.36 -1.17
N TYR A 70 -8.22 -7.05 0.06
CA TYR A 70 -7.74 -8.05 0.99
C TYR A 70 -8.81 -9.08 1.35
N THR A 71 -10.05 -8.65 1.58
CA THR A 71 -11.15 -9.56 1.89
C THR A 71 -11.45 -10.50 0.72
N THR A 72 -11.50 -9.97 -0.51
CA THR A 72 -11.75 -10.78 -1.71
C THR A 72 -10.62 -11.77 -2.02
N TYR A 73 -9.37 -11.36 -1.83
CA TYR A 73 -8.18 -12.15 -2.21
C TYR A 73 -7.33 -12.59 -1.02
N ARG A 74 -7.93 -12.75 0.17
CA ARG A 74 -7.22 -12.98 1.44
C ARG A 74 -6.17 -14.08 1.33
N THR A 75 -6.59 -15.27 0.91
CA THR A 75 -5.70 -16.44 0.79
C THR A 75 -4.53 -16.20 -0.17
N LEU A 76 -4.77 -15.45 -1.24
CA LEU A 76 -3.71 -15.12 -2.21
C LEU A 76 -2.73 -14.10 -1.61
N VAL A 77 -3.23 -13.04 -0.98
CA VAL A 77 -2.38 -12.01 -0.37
C VAL A 77 -1.56 -12.62 0.78
N ASP A 78 -2.20 -13.38 1.68
CA ASP A 78 -1.53 -14.00 2.82
C ASP A 78 -0.47 -15.03 2.41
N SER A 79 -0.62 -15.68 1.24
CA SER A 79 0.38 -16.64 0.74
C SER A 79 1.56 -15.99 0.04
N MET A 80 1.45 -14.72 -0.36
CA MET A 80 2.48 -14.01 -1.14
C MET A 80 3.20 -12.92 -0.35
N VAL A 81 2.54 -12.30 0.64
CA VAL A 81 3.10 -11.19 1.41
C VAL A 81 2.82 -11.42 2.90
N PRO A 82 3.84 -11.47 3.76
CA PRO A 82 3.64 -11.57 5.20
C PRO A 82 3.04 -10.26 5.71
N ARG A 83 1.85 -10.33 6.31
CA ARG A 83 1.14 -9.17 6.83
C ARG A 83 0.19 -9.52 7.97
N THR A 84 -0.19 -8.52 8.76
CA THR A 84 -1.33 -8.66 9.66
C THR A 84 -2.61 -8.55 8.84
N PRO A 85 -3.65 -9.36 9.11
CA PRO A 85 -4.91 -9.28 8.38
C PRO A 85 -5.55 -7.88 8.46
N LEU A 86 -5.97 -7.34 7.32
CA LEU A 86 -6.79 -6.12 7.31
C LEU A 86 -8.20 -6.39 7.84
N PRO A 87 -8.88 -5.34 8.34
CA PRO A 87 -10.30 -5.39 8.66
C PRO A 87 -11.12 -6.01 7.53
N HIS A 88 -12.06 -6.87 7.90
CA HIS A 88 -12.95 -7.50 6.95
C HIS A 88 -13.89 -6.46 6.31
N ASN A 89 -14.00 -6.48 4.99
CA ASN A 89 -14.88 -5.60 4.22
C ASN A 89 -15.38 -6.32 2.96
N ALA A 90 -16.62 -6.83 2.99
CA ALA A 90 -17.20 -7.62 1.89
C ALA A 90 -17.84 -6.78 0.77
N ASN A 91 -17.64 -5.46 0.77
CA ASN A 91 -18.14 -4.61 -0.30
C ASN A 91 -17.47 -4.94 -1.64
N PRO A 92 -18.15 -4.74 -2.78
CA PRO A 92 -17.63 -5.09 -4.09
C PRO A 92 -16.35 -4.33 -4.45
N ILE A 93 -15.47 -5.02 -5.18
CA ILE A 93 -14.27 -4.45 -5.81
C ILE A 93 -14.53 -4.06 -7.26
N ASP A 94 -13.72 -3.15 -7.80
CA ASP A 94 -13.70 -2.86 -9.24
C ASP A 94 -12.69 -3.77 -9.95
N TYR A 95 -13.20 -4.78 -10.66
CA TYR A 95 -12.37 -5.73 -11.40
C TYR A 95 -11.54 -5.10 -12.52
N ARG A 96 -11.84 -3.86 -12.95
CA ARG A 96 -10.99 -3.14 -13.92
C ARG A 96 -9.59 -2.89 -13.40
N GLU A 97 -9.42 -2.90 -12.08
CA GLU A 97 -8.13 -2.66 -11.42
C GLU A 97 -7.36 -3.95 -11.11
N TYR A 98 -7.91 -5.12 -11.48
CA TYR A 98 -7.30 -6.43 -11.23
C TYR A 98 -5.88 -6.53 -11.80
N ARG A 99 -5.66 -5.98 -12.99
CA ARG A 99 -4.32 -5.99 -13.60
C ARG A 99 -3.30 -5.27 -12.73
N VAL A 100 -3.65 -4.09 -12.22
CA VAL A 100 -2.76 -3.29 -11.35
C VAL A 100 -2.50 -4.02 -10.04
N PHE A 101 -3.53 -4.63 -9.45
CA PHE A 101 -3.39 -5.49 -8.28
C PHE A 101 -2.41 -6.64 -8.52
N ALA A 102 -2.59 -7.40 -9.60
CA ALA A 102 -1.77 -8.56 -9.90
C ALA A 102 -0.30 -8.18 -10.15
N GLU A 103 -0.05 -7.11 -10.91
CA GLU A 103 1.30 -6.59 -11.15
C GLU A 103 1.97 -6.15 -9.85
N ALA A 104 1.26 -5.40 -9.00
CA ALA A 104 1.80 -4.94 -7.73
C ALA A 104 2.03 -6.08 -6.73
N LEU A 105 1.16 -7.09 -6.70
CA LEU A 105 1.32 -8.26 -5.85
C LEU A 105 2.54 -9.09 -6.27
N GLN A 106 2.74 -9.30 -7.57
CA GLN A 106 3.95 -9.94 -8.09
C GLN A 106 5.21 -9.15 -7.74
N PHE A 107 5.16 -7.82 -7.90
CA PHE A 107 6.26 -6.96 -7.50
C PHE A 107 6.56 -7.08 -6.00
N ALA A 108 5.54 -6.98 -5.14
CA ALA A 108 5.69 -7.09 -3.70
C ALA A 108 6.28 -8.45 -3.30
N ALA A 109 5.78 -9.55 -3.85
CA ALA A 109 6.27 -10.89 -3.56
C ALA A 109 7.72 -11.12 -4.02
N ALA A 110 8.15 -10.48 -5.11
CA ALA A 110 9.55 -10.55 -5.57
C ALA A 110 10.53 -9.76 -4.69
N HIS A 111 10.02 -8.86 -3.85
CA HIS A 111 10.80 -7.97 -2.97
C HIS A 111 10.39 -8.08 -1.49
N ALA A 112 9.73 -9.19 -1.12
CA ALA A 112 9.22 -9.47 0.23
C ALA A 112 10.31 -10.00 1.17
#